data_AF-A0A2N3FT70-F1
#
_entry.id   AF-A0A2N3FT70-F1
#
_cell.length_a   1.000
_cell.length_b   1.000
_cell.length_c   1.000
_cell.angle_alpha   90.00
_cell.angle_beta   90.00
_cell.angle_gamma   90.00
#
_symmetry.space_group_name_H-M   'P 1'
#
loop_
_entity.id
_entity.type
_entity.pdbx_description
1 polymer ?
#
loop_
_entity_poly.entity_id
_entity_poly.type
_entity_poly.pdbx_seq_one_letter_code
_entity_poly.pdbx_strand_id
1 'polypeptide(L)' 'MPKVLTELPVGERVGLAFSGGLDTSVAVAWMREKGAIPCTYTANLGQY' A
#
# COMPACT_ATOMS: atom_id res chain seq x y z
N MET A 1 15.40 12.97 2.87
CA MET A 1 14.65 12.02 2.03
C MET A 1 13.93 12.79 0.96
N PRO A 2 13.96 12.35 -0.31
CA PRO A 2 13.14 12.95 -1.34
C PRO A 2 11.65 12.74 -1.01
N LYS A 3 10.80 13.68 -1.44
CA LYS A 3 9.35 13.59 -1.23
C LYS A 3 8.71 12.41 -1.97
N VAL A 4 9.34 11.98 -3.07
CA VAL A 4 8.88 10.86 -3.91
C VAL A 4 9.99 9.80 -3.91
N LEU A 5 9.64 8.57 -3.56
CA LEU A 5 10.52 7.41 -3.67
C LEU A 5 10.26 6.74 -5.02
N THR A 6 11.31 6.49 -5.79
CA THR A 6 11.23 5.82 -7.10
C THR A 6 11.42 4.31 -6.99
N GLU A 7 11.79 3.82 -5.82
CA GLU A 7 11.98 2.40 -5.50
C GLU A 7 11.15 2.02 -4.28
N LEU A 8 10.82 0.74 -4.17
CA LEU A 8 10.07 0.22 -3.02
C LEU A 8 10.98 0.19 -1.77
N PRO A 9 10.60 0.82 -0.65
CA PRO A 9 11.41 0.79 0.57
C PRO A 9 11.23 -0.57 1.30
N VAL A 10 12.08 -1.54 0.94
CA VAL A 10 12.09 -2.90 1.52
C VAL A 10 12.43 -2.85 3.01
N GLY A 11 11.72 -3.64 3.82
CA GLY A 11 11.87 -3.66 5.28
C GLY A 11 11.17 -2.50 6.01
N GLU A 12 10.63 -1.53 5.28
CA GLU A 12 9.94 -0.37 5.86
C GLU A 12 8.42 -0.49 5.81
N ARG A 13 7.75 0.29 6.67
CA ARG A 13 6.28 0.39 6.69
C ARG A 13 5.80 1.34 5.60
N VAL A 14 4.93 0.85 4.73
CA VAL A 14 4.34 1.63 3.63
C VAL A 14 2.84 1.79 3.86
N GLY A 15 2.38 3.01 4.11
CA GLY A 15 0.95 3.32 4.22
C GLY A 15 0.26 3.26 2.87
N LEU A 16 -0.86 2.55 2.79
CA LEU A 16 -1.65 2.41 1.56
C LEU A 16 -3.12 2.76 1.82
N ALA A 17 -3.66 3.71 1.06
CA ALA A 17 -5.11 3.92 0.98
C ALA A 17 -5.74 2.73 0.25
N PHE A 18 -6.45 1.88 0.99
CA PHE A 18 -6.90 0.58 0.53
C PHE A 18 -8.41 0.60 0.26
N SER A 19 -8.79 0.52 -1.02
CA SER A 19 -10.19 0.49 -1.43
C SER A 19 -10.79 -0.91 -1.46
N GLY A 20 -9.96 -1.95 -1.45
CA GLY A 20 -10.41 -3.34 -1.66
C GLY A 20 -10.61 -3.72 -3.12
N GLY A 21 -10.44 -2.78 -4.06
CA GLY A 21 -10.44 -3.07 -5.50
C GLY A 21 -9.17 -3.82 -5.94
N LEU A 22 -9.18 -4.29 -7.19
CA LEU A 22 -8.09 -5.10 -7.78
C LEU A 22 -6.71 -4.43 -7.59
N ASP A 23 -6.58 -3.17 -7.97
CA ASP A 23 -5.30 -2.45 -7.96
C ASP A 23 -4.68 -2.41 -6.56
N THR A 24 -5.45 -1.97 -5.57
CA THR A 24 -4.96 -1.87 -4.18
C THR A 24 -4.71 -3.25 -3.56
N SER A 25 -5.46 -4.28 -3.97
CA SER A 25 -5.27 -5.65 -3.50
C SER A 25 -3.99 -6.27 -4.04
N VAL A 26 -3.74 -6.14 -5.34
CA VAL A 26 -2.51 -6.62 -5.98
C VAL A 26 -1.30 -5.83 -5.45
N ALA A 27 -1.42 -4.51 -5.24
CA ALA A 27 -0.35 -3.70 -4.67
C ALA A 27 0.08 -4.19 -3.28
N VAL A 28 -0.86 -4.53 -2.38
CA VAL A 28 -0.53 -5.10 -1.05
C VAL A 28 0.22 -6.42 -1.18
N ALA A 29 -0.27 -7.33 -2.02
CA ALA A 29 0.35 -8.63 -2.24
C ALA A 29 1.78 -8.47 -2.79
N TRP A 30 1.94 -7.65 -3.82
CA TRP A 30 3.22 -7.38 -4.47
C TRP A 30 4.23 -6.71 -3.51
N MET A 31 3.80 -5.69 -2.74
CA MET A 31 4.67 -5.02 -1.77
C MET A 31 5.19 -6.01 -0.72
N ARG A 32 4.33 -6.90 -0.22
CA ARG A 32 4.71 -7.92 0.76
C ARG A 32 5.63 -8.98 0.16
N GLU A 33 5.34 -9.44 -1.05
CA GLU A 33 6.20 -10.39 -1.79
C GLU A 33 7.61 -9.82 -2.02
N LYS A 34 7.71 -8.52 -2.29
CA LYS A 34 8.98 -7.80 -2.51
C LYS A 34 9.68 -7.38 -1.20
N GLY A 35 9.10 -7.68 -0.04
CA GLY A 35 9.74 -7.48 1.26
C GLY A 35 9.47 -6.13 1.94
N ALA A 36 8.55 -5.31 1.44
CA ALA A 36 8.04 -4.16 2.19
C ALA A 36 6.96 -4.59 3.19
N ILE A 37 6.61 -3.69 4.12
CA ILE A 37 5.61 -3.93 5.17
C ILE A 37 4.38 -3.04 4.90
N PRO A 38 3.43 -3.45 4.05
CA PRO A 38 2.25 -2.64 3.75
C PRO A 38 1.34 -2.49 4.98
N CYS A 39 0.82 -1.29 5.18
CA CYS A 39 -0.14 -0.94 6.22
C CYS A 39 -1.38 -0.35 5.52
N THR A 40 -2.48 -1.09 5.48
CA THR A 40 -3.69 -0.72 4.76
C THR A 40 -4.61 0.16 5.60
N TYR A 41 -5.17 1.18 4.97
CA TYR A 41 -6.14 2.08 5.59
C TYR A 41 -7.34 2.22 4.66
N THR A 42 -8.48 1.68 5.06
CA THR A 42 -9.74 1.80 4.32
C THR A 42 -10.58 2.91 4.93
N ALA A 43 -10.92 3.91 4.13
CA ALA A 43 -11.82 4.97 4.55
C ALA A 43 -13.27 4.48 4.44
N ASN A 44 -14.04 4.62 5.51
CA ASN A 44 -15.49 4.51 5.43
C ASN A 44 -16.06 5.82 4.87
N LEU A 45 -16.49 5.79 3.61
CA LEU A 45 -17.03 6.96 2.89
C LEU A 45 -18.54 6.88 2.65
N GLY A 46 -19.23 5.87 3.18
CA GLY A 46 -20.67 5.68 2.96
C GLY A 46 -21.06 5.33 1.52
N GLN A 47 -20.27 4.48 0.84
CA GLN A 47 -20.47 4.10 -0.57
C GLN A 47 -21.60 3.07 -0.82
N TYR A 48 -22.48 2.87 0.16
CA TYR A 48 -23.60 1.92 0.09
C TYR A 48 -24.79 2.49 -0.68
#